data_AF-A0A7L8SDK4-F1
#
_entry.id   AF-A0A7L8SDK4-F1
#
_cell.length_a   1.000
_cell.length_b   1.000
_cell.length_c   1.000
_cell.angle_alpha   90.00
_cell.angle_beta   90.00
_cell.angle_gamma   90.00
#
_symmetry.space_group_name_H-M   'P 1'
#
loop_
_entity.id
_entity.type
_entity.pdbx_description
1 polymer ?
#
loop_
_entity_poly.entity_id
_entity_poly.type
_entity_poly.pdbx_seq_one_letter_code
_entity_poly.pdbx_strand_id
1 'polypeptide(L)'
;MPTKKNPQEKSRTRLKQSEAASPITVKAPVIDRLVFVLPWNVGFGVVQPIPEDVKERIHKAIEKDKCTLWYGNGGRYRSNLRVKMPSGARAQIGLGAKNGTQKGALRIDITPSKMEVGDAEYLHRFLRYLLRADDYDGLLHRAYINRMDMAVDIVNCRLDQLLVHYKGVHELTVFSKRFCKSQAETFNFGSVSSPYREAVYKKDVQLTHEAVEELIKNGAADPLRENLIRQLNAAKKGPPIVRIEIRGMKMGGVNVHALKGGSKKRFERFLLADLSSLSEVSDFTKANFMALSREIGLKPAVEAYKACPDRDERKVIKGLLESPPAWWAPEGLWVKGIKALKQSGIFPKSAFKEKHGH
;
A
#
# COMPACT_ATOMS: atom_id res chain seq x y z
N MET A 1 40.07 -15.45 -56.33
CA MET A 1 38.68 -15.85 -55.97
C MET A 1 38.54 -15.88 -54.46
N PRO A 2 37.80 -14.94 -53.85
CA PRO A 2 37.56 -14.94 -52.41
C PRO A 2 36.30 -15.74 -52.07
N THR A 3 36.45 -16.69 -51.15
CA THR A 3 35.39 -17.55 -50.62
C THR A 3 34.39 -16.73 -49.79
N LYS A 4 33.11 -16.78 -50.20
CA LYS A 4 31.99 -16.18 -49.45
C LYS A 4 31.81 -16.92 -48.12
N LYS A 5 32.03 -16.22 -47.00
CA LYS A 5 31.64 -16.70 -45.67
C LYS A 5 30.11 -16.75 -45.55
N ASN A 6 29.63 -17.83 -44.95
CA ASN A 6 28.23 -18.21 -44.82
C ASN A 6 27.41 -17.18 -44.00
N PRO A 7 26.22 -16.72 -44.45
CA PRO A 7 25.41 -15.72 -43.74
C PRO A 7 24.84 -16.21 -42.39
N GLN A 8 24.79 -17.52 -42.18
CA GLN A 8 24.25 -18.13 -40.94
C GLN A 8 25.18 -17.96 -39.73
N GLU A 9 26.47 -17.69 -39.93
CA GLU A 9 27.45 -17.61 -38.84
C GLU A 9 27.44 -16.24 -38.14
N LYS A 10 26.96 -15.18 -38.84
CA LYS A 10 26.75 -13.85 -38.24
C LYS A 10 25.42 -13.71 -37.49
N SER A 11 24.48 -14.63 -37.70
CA SER A 11 23.17 -14.61 -37.02
C SER A 11 23.23 -15.22 -35.61
N ARG A 12 24.17 -16.15 -35.36
CA ARG A 12 24.36 -16.78 -34.04
C ARG A 12 25.15 -15.94 -33.04
N THR A 13 25.89 -14.93 -33.49
CA THR A 13 26.68 -14.05 -32.61
C THR A 13 25.94 -12.80 -32.14
N ARG A 14 24.66 -12.62 -32.50
CA ARG A 14 23.81 -11.50 -32.05
C ARG A 14 22.77 -11.87 -30.99
N LEU A 15 22.77 -13.11 -30.51
CA LEU A 15 21.91 -13.60 -29.43
C LEU A 15 22.78 -13.99 -28.23
N LYS A 16 23.18 -12.98 -27.44
CA LYS A 16 23.63 -13.03 -26.03
C LYS A 16 24.32 -11.71 -25.66
N GLN A 17 23.66 -10.59 -25.90
CA GLN A 17 23.77 -9.51 -24.92
C GLN A 17 22.67 -9.80 -23.92
N SER A 18 23.02 -10.50 -22.85
CA SER A 18 22.16 -10.52 -21.66
C SER A 18 21.98 -9.07 -21.26
N GLU A 19 20.79 -8.51 -21.43
CA GLU A 19 20.39 -7.33 -20.67
C GLU A 19 20.67 -7.67 -19.21
N ALA A 20 21.71 -7.06 -18.63
CA ALA A 20 21.99 -7.23 -17.23
C ALA A 20 20.71 -6.80 -16.50
N ALA A 21 20.07 -7.74 -15.81
CA ALA A 21 18.84 -7.46 -15.09
C ALA A 21 19.10 -6.26 -14.18
N SER A 22 18.27 -5.22 -14.30
CA SER A 22 18.41 -4.03 -13.47
C SER A 22 18.37 -4.40 -11.99
N PRO A 23 19.20 -3.78 -11.14
CA PRO A 23 19.32 -4.18 -9.74
C PRO A 23 17.99 -4.01 -9.00
N ILE A 24 17.69 -4.96 -8.11
CA ILE A 24 16.53 -4.88 -7.22
C ILE A 24 16.70 -3.69 -6.27
N THR A 25 15.67 -2.86 -6.17
CA THR A 25 15.70 -1.64 -5.35
C THR A 25 14.49 -1.55 -4.44
N VAL A 26 14.70 -1.36 -3.14
CA VAL A 26 13.63 -1.13 -2.16
C VAL A 26 13.38 0.37 -1.99
N LYS A 27 12.15 0.81 -2.26
CA LYS A 27 11.73 2.20 -2.08
C LYS A 27 11.51 2.54 -0.60
N ALA A 28 11.53 3.83 -0.31
CA ALA A 28 11.13 4.34 1.00
C ALA A 28 9.66 3.96 1.32
N PRO A 29 9.34 3.66 2.58
CA PRO A 29 7.98 3.32 2.99
C PRO A 29 7.04 4.53 2.84
N VAL A 30 5.82 4.25 2.40
CA VAL A 30 4.75 5.25 2.20
C VAL A 30 3.52 4.91 3.04
N ILE A 31 2.71 5.92 3.36
CA ILE A 31 1.36 5.72 3.91
C ILE A 31 0.39 5.67 2.74
N ASP A 32 -0.10 4.47 2.42
CA ASP A 32 -0.96 4.23 1.25
C ASP A 32 -2.44 4.48 1.55
N ARG A 33 -2.82 4.42 2.82
CA ARG A 33 -4.14 4.83 3.28
C ARG A 33 -4.08 5.32 4.71
N LEU A 34 -4.78 6.41 4.98
CA LEU A 34 -4.93 6.97 6.31
C LEU A 34 -6.38 7.35 6.55
N VAL A 35 -6.94 6.79 7.62
CA VAL A 35 -8.26 7.15 8.14
C VAL A 35 -8.11 7.64 9.55
N PHE A 36 -8.43 8.90 9.76
CA PHE A 36 -8.45 9.53 11.08
C PHE A 36 -9.76 10.26 11.29
N VAL A 37 -10.04 10.59 12.53
CA VAL A 37 -11.28 11.26 12.90
C VAL A 37 -10.93 12.38 13.87
N LEU A 38 -11.63 13.50 13.69
CA LEU A 38 -11.52 14.68 14.54
C LEU A 38 -12.73 14.69 15.49
N PRO A 39 -12.52 14.95 16.80
CA PRO A 39 -13.60 15.06 17.78
C PRO A 39 -14.30 16.43 17.65
N TRP A 40 -14.86 16.70 16.48
CA TRP A 40 -15.65 17.90 16.21
C TRP A 40 -17.12 17.65 16.53
N ASN A 41 -17.80 18.63 17.13
CA ASN A 41 -19.23 18.58 17.44
C ASN A 41 -19.65 17.29 18.17
N VAL A 42 -18.90 16.91 19.22
CA VAL A 42 -19.17 15.73 20.05
C VAL A 42 -19.93 16.18 21.30
N GLY A 43 -21.12 15.63 21.53
CA GLY A 43 -21.91 15.89 22.75
C GLY A 43 -21.72 14.80 23.81
N PHE A 44 -22.20 15.07 25.03
CA PHE A 44 -22.23 14.11 26.14
C PHE A 44 -23.23 12.97 25.86
N GLY A 45 -22.78 11.92 25.17
CA GLY A 45 -23.58 10.70 24.93
C GLY A 45 -24.65 10.81 23.83
N VAL A 46 -24.91 12.02 23.30
CA VAL A 46 -25.88 12.25 22.22
C VAL A 46 -25.17 12.59 20.91
N VAL A 47 -25.59 11.91 19.85
CA VAL A 47 -25.14 12.18 18.48
C VAL A 47 -25.65 13.55 18.05
N GLN A 48 -24.74 14.51 17.90
CA GLN A 48 -25.09 15.85 17.46
C GLN A 48 -25.44 15.89 15.97
N PRO A 49 -26.49 16.64 15.56
CA PRO A 49 -26.77 16.89 14.16
C PRO A 49 -25.63 17.73 13.55
N ILE A 50 -25.54 17.73 12.21
CA ILE A 50 -24.66 18.68 11.51
C ILE A 50 -25.29 20.08 11.67
N PRO A 51 -24.55 21.08 12.18
CA PRO A 51 -25.03 22.46 12.27
C PRO A 51 -25.50 23.00 10.91
N GLU A 52 -26.58 23.78 10.88
CA GLU A 52 -27.16 24.30 9.62
C GLU A 52 -26.17 25.17 8.84
N ASP A 53 -25.41 26.01 9.54
CA ASP A 53 -24.38 26.86 8.95
C ASP A 53 -23.28 26.03 8.24
N VAL A 54 -22.97 24.84 8.74
CA VAL A 54 -22.05 23.89 8.10
C VAL A 54 -22.71 23.29 6.85
N LYS A 55 -23.99 22.91 6.91
CA LYS A 55 -24.71 22.39 5.73
C LYS A 55 -24.76 23.41 4.61
N GLU A 56 -25.04 24.68 4.91
CA GLU A 56 -24.98 25.77 3.94
C GLU A 56 -23.59 25.91 3.29
N ARG A 57 -22.52 25.78 4.09
CA ARG A 57 -21.15 25.82 3.56
C ARG A 57 -20.81 24.63 2.68
N ILE A 58 -21.36 23.45 2.98
CA ILE A 58 -21.27 22.27 2.11
C ILE A 58 -21.95 22.57 0.77
N HIS A 59 -23.19 23.09 0.78
CA HIS A 59 -23.90 23.44 -0.44
C HIS A 59 -23.11 24.45 -1.29
N LYS A 60 -22.62 25.53 -0.67
CA LYS A 60 -21.75 26.51 -1.34
C LYS A 60 -20.45 25.90 -1.88
N ALA A 61 -19.89 24.88 -1.21
CA ALA A 61 -18.69 24.19 -1.68
C ALA A 61 -18.99 23.28 -2.88
N ILE A 62 -20.17 22.66 -2.92
CA ILE A 62 -20.65 21.86 -4.06
C ILE A 62 -20.94 22.75 -5.26
N GLU A 63 -21.63 23.88 -5.06
CA GLU A 63 -21.90 24.88 -6.11
C GLU A 63 -20.61 25.42 -6.75
N LYS A 64 -19.56 25.58 -5.93
CA LYS A 64 -18.23 26.00 -6.38
C LYS A 64 -17.34 24.85 -6.86
N ASP A 65 -17.91 23.67 -7.05
CA ASP A 65 -17.23 22.47 -7.53
C ASP A 65 -16.02 22.01 -6.69
N LYS A 66 -15.95 22.40 -5.42
CA LYS A 66 -14.85 22.04 -4.51
C LYS A 66 -15.00 20.63 -3.94
N CYS A 67 -16.22 20.12 -3.89
CA CYS A 67 -16.53 18.77 -3.44
C CYS A 67 -17.82 18.26 -4.08
N THR A 68 -18.03 16.95 -3.99
CA THR A 68 -19.29 16.30 -4.39
C THR A 68 -19.82 15.42 -3.27
N LEU A 69 -21.15 15.22 -3.24
CA LEU A 69 -21.76 14.25 -2.34
C LEU A 69 -21.38 12.84 -2.76
N TRP A 70 -21.03 12.01 -1.79
CA TRP A 70 -20.70 10.61 -1.99
C TRP A 70 -21.70 9.73 -1.23
N TYR A 71 -22.59 9.11 -1.98
CA TYR A 71 -23.57 8.16 -1.43
C TYR A 71 -22.97 6.76 -1.48
N GLY A 72 -22.15 6.43 -0.49
CA GLY A 72 -21.75 5.05 -0.26
C GLY A 72 -22.88 4.25 0.37
N ASN A 73 -23.05 2.98 -0.05
CA ASN A 73 -24.01 2.07 0.58
C ASN A 73 -23.73 1.95 2.09
N GLY A 74 -24.74 2.20 2.93
CA GLY A 74 -24.65 2.03 4.39
C GLY A 74 -23.79 3.06 5.12
N GLY A 75 -23.70 4.31 4.62
CA GLY A 75 -22.87 5.37 5.19
C GLY A 75 -23.05 5.55 6.70
N ARG A 76 -21.96 5.39 7.46
CA ARG A 76 -21.89 5.56 8.92
C ARG A 76 -22.07 7.01 9.36
N TYR A 77 -21.85 7.96 8.46
CA TYR A 77 -21.97 9.40 8.69
C TYR A 77 -23.18 9.97 7.96
N ARG A 78 -23.75 11.05 8.49
CA ARG A 78 -24.97 11.72 7.98
C ARG A 78 -24.74 12.34 6.61
N SER A 79 -23.57 12.93 6.39
CA SER A 79 -23.14 13.41 5.09
C SER A 79 -21.75 12.87 4.77
N ASN A 80 -21.50 12.54 3.51
CA ASN A 80 -20.18 12.15 3.06
C ASN A 80 -19.83 12.92 1.80
N LEU A 81 -18.63 13.50 1.80
CA LEU A 81 -18.12 14.35 0.74
C LEU A 81 -16.90 13.70 0.11
N ARG A 82 -16.74 13.88 -1.20
CA ARG A 82 -15.47 13.69 -1.89
C ARG A 82 -14.92 15.08 -2.21
N VAL A 83 -13.78 15.43 -1.64
CA VAL A 83 -13.10 16.70 -1.93
C VAL A 83 -12.36 16.56 -3.25
N LYS A 84 -12.48 17.57 -4.12
CA LYS A 84 -11.66 17.68 -5.33
C LYS A 84 -10.33 18.30 -4.95
N MET A 85 -9.32 17.45 -4.78
CA MET A 85 -7.95 17.89 -4.51
C MET A 85 -7.30 18.38 -5.81
N PRO A 86 -6.42 19.40 -5.76
CA PRO A 86 -5.73 19.92 -6.95
C PRO A 86 -5.02 18.86 -7.79
N SER A 87 -4.35 17.90 -7.15
CA SER A 87 -3.64 16.79 -7.81
C SER A 87 -4.56 15.68 -8.36
N GLY A 88 -5.86 15.74 -8.06
CA GLY A 88 -6.78 14.61 -8.26
C GLY A 88 -6.70 13.53 -7.17
N ALA A 89 -5.86 13.71 -6.14
CA ALA A 89 -5.82 12.80 -4.99
C ALA A 89 -7.20 12.64 -4.34
N ARG A 90 -7.49 11.42 -3.86
CA ARG A 90 -8.77 11.14 -3.22
C ARG A 90 -8.75 11.56 -1.75
N ALA A 91 -9.67 12.46 -1.39
CA ALA A 91 -10.01 12.77 -0.01
C ALA A 91 -11.51 12.62 0.22
N GLN A 92 -11.90 11.82 1.22
CA GLN A 92 -13.28 11.65 1.62
C GLN A 92 -13.49 12.12 3.06
N ILE A 93 -14.57 12.86 3.25
CA ILE A 93 -14.93 13.43 4.55
C ILE A 93 -16.31 12.92 4.93
N GLY A 94 -16.43 12.25 6.08
CA GLY A 94 -17.70 11.88 6.70
C GLY A 94 -18.04 12.85 7.82
N LEU A 95 -19.23 13.44 7.77
CA LEU A 95 -19.72 14.47 8.70
C LEU A 95 -20.97 14.01 9.43
N GLY A 96 -21.02 14.32 10.72
CA GLY A 96 -22.13 14.01 11.61
C GLY A 96 -22.20 12.51 11.85
N ALA A 97 -21.80 12.07 13.04
CA ALA A 97 -21.97 10.67 13.41
C ALA A 97 -23.46 10.26 13.30
N LYS A 98 -23.73 8.97 13.03
CA LYS A 98 -25.08 8.40 13.13
C LYS A 98 -25.31 7.63 14.43
N ASN A 99 -24.25 7.19 15.12
CA ASN A 99 -24.32 6.47 16.38
C ASN A 99 -23.17 6.86 17.33
N GLY A 100 -23.35 6.65 18.63
CA GLY A 100 -22.37 7.03 19.66
C GLY A 100 -21.08 6.20 19.65
N THR A 101 -21.04 5.07 18.94
CA THR A 101 -19.83 4.24 18.79
C THR A 101 -18.83 4.83 17.81
N GLN A 102 -19.26 5.79 16.98
CA GLN A 102 -18.39 6.60 16.16
C GLN A 102 -17.75 7.64 17.08
N LYS A 103 -16.51 7.38 17.51
CA LYS A 103 -15.72 8.15 18.50
C LYS A 103 -15.49 9.66 18.19
N GLY A 104 -16.24 10.24 17.25
CA GLY A 104 -16.43 11.67 16.98
C GLY A 104 -17.12 11.91 15.63
N ALA A 105 -17.41 13.17 15.29
CA ALA A 105 -18.34 13.48 14.20
C ALA A 105 -17.70 13.75 12.83
N LEU A 106 -16.37 13.82 12.72
CA LEU A 106 -15.69 14.17 11.47
C LEU A 106 -14.61 13.15 11.11
N ARG A 107 -14.90 12.28 10.14
CA ARG A 107 -13.95 11.29 9.62
C ARG A 107 -13.29 11.78 8.33
N ILE A 108 -11.98 11.59 8.21
CA ILE A 108 -11.18 11.86 7.02
C ILE A 108 -10.57 10.53 6.55
N ASP A 109 -10.71 10.22 5.25
CA ASP A 109 -10.13 9.05 4.58
C ASP A 109 -9.37 9.53 3.33
N ILE A 110 -8.05 9.39 3.37
CA ILE A 110 -7.11 9.89 2.36
C ILE A 110 -6.07 8.83 2.01
N THR A 111 -5.42 9.02 0.87
CA THR A 111 -4.27 8.23 0.41
C THR A 111 -3.05 9.15 0.31
N PRO A 112 -2.26 9.30 1.41
CA PRO A 112 -1.12 10.22 1.43
C PRO A 112 -0.07 9.95 0.34
N SER A 113 0.14 8.68 -0.04
CA SER A 113 1.07 8.29 -1.11
C SER A 113 0.72 8.85 -2.49
N LYS A 114 -0.52 9.30 -2.71
CA LYS A 114 -0.99 9.93 -3.96
C LYS A 114 -1.16 11.45 -3.85
N MET A 115 -0.83 12.06 -2.70
CA MET A 115 -0.93 13.51 -2.50
C MET A 115 0.33 14.21 -2.99
N GLU A 116 0.16 15.33 -3.68
CA GLU A 116 1.25 16.20 -4.13
C GLU A 116 1.50 17.35 -3.14
N VAL A 117 2.56 18.12 -3.41
CA VAL A 117 2.89 19.31 -2.61
C VAL A 117 1.71 20.29 -2.65
N GLY A 118 1.26 20.73 -1.48
CA GLY A 118 0.13 21.67 -1.33
C GLY A 118 -1.24 21.01 -1.12
N ASP A 119 -1.39 19.71 -1.39
CA ASP A 119 -2.67 19.01 -1.17
C ASP A 119 -3.07 19.00 0.31
N ALA A 120 -2.13 18.68 1.20
CA ALA A 120 -2.41 18.69 2.64
C ALA A 120 -2.86 20.08 3.11
N GLU A 121 -2.22 21.13 2.62
CA GLU A 121 -2.60 22.50 2.93
C GLU A 121 -3.98 22.85 2.38
N TYR A 122 -4.29 22.45 1.14
CA TYR A 122 -5.61 22.59 0.54
C TYR A 122 -6.69 21.91 1.38
N LEU A 123 -6.45 20.66 1.82
CA LEU A 123 -7.36 19.93 2.69
C LEU A 123 -7.60 20.68 4.01
N HIS A 124 -6.55 21.21 4.63
CA HIS A 124 -6.67 22.00 5.86
C HIS A 124 -7.48 23.28 5.64
N ARG A 125 -7.24 24.03 4.55
CA ARG A 125 -8.03 25.22 4.20
C ARG A 125 -9.50 24.86 3.97
N PHE A 126 -9.77 23.75 3.27
CA PHE A 126 -11.12 23.26 3.05
C PHE A 126 -11.83 22.91 4.37
N LEU A 127 -11.16 22.19 5.27
CA LEU A 127 -11.71 21.83 6.56
C LEU A 127 -11.93 23.04 7.48
N ARG A 128 -11.01 24.01 7.51
CA ARG A 128 -11.23 25.26 8.27
C ARG A 128 -12.42 26.05 7.74
N TYR A 129 -12.54 26.18 6.43
CA TYR A 129 -13.71 26.80 5.80
C TYR A 129 -15.00 26.10 6.23
N LEU A 130 -15.03 24.76 6.15
CA LEU A 130 -16.22 23.98 6.46
C LEU A 130 -16.64 24.11 7.93
N LEU A 131 -15.69 23.96 8.85
CA LEU A 131 -15.99 23.84 10.28
C LEU A 131 -16.09 25.18 10.99
N ARG A 132 -15.42 26.24 10.50
CA ARG A 132 -15.21 27.52 11.22
C ARG A 132 -14.86 27.31 12.70
N ALA A 133 -14.08 26.26 12.99
CA ALA A 133 -13.69 25.94 14.34
C ALA A 133 -12.50 26.83 14.73
N ASP A 134 -12.70 27.68 15.74
CA ASP A 134 -11.64 28.53 16.31
C ASP A 134 -10.42 27.70 16.75
N ASP A 135 -10.66 26.46 17.18
CA ASP A 135 -9.63 25.49 17.58
C ASP A 135 -9.49 24.31 16.60
N TYR A 136 -9.44 24.56 15.29
CA TYR A 136 -9.17 23.48 14.32
C TYR A 136 -7.81 22.81 14.55
N ASP A 137 -6.79 23.55 14.99
CA ASP A 137 -5.50 22.98 15.32
C ASP A 137 -5.57 22.06 16.54
N GLY A 138 -6.31 22.42 17.59
CA GLY A 138 -6.54 21.52 18.72
C GLY A 138 -7.38 20.29 18.36
N LEU A 139 -8.26 20.36 17.34
CA LEU A 139 -8.88 19.16 16.78
C LEU A 139 -7.85 18.21 16.15
N LEU A 140 -6.88 18.73 15.40
CA LEU A 140 -5.80 17.91 14.81
C LEU A 140 -4.88 17.30 15.88
N HIS A 141 -4.63 18.00 16.99
CA HIS A 141 -3.87 17.44 18.12
C HIS A 141 -4.59 16.28 18.81
N ARG A 142 -5.93 16.33 18.85
CA ARG A 142 -6.80 15.29 19.43
C ARG A 142 -7.27 14.26 18.40
N ALA A 143 -6.70 14.26 17.20
CA ALA A 143 -7.07 13.32 16.16
C ALA A 143 -6.70 11.88 16.54
N TYR A 144 -7.60 10.96 16.25
CA TYR A 144 -7.39 9.53 16.44
C TYR A 144 -7.44 8.79 15.10
N ILE A 145 -6.48 7.89 14.93
CA ILE A 145 -6.28 7.10 13.72
C ILE A 145 -7.01 5.77 13.87
N ASN A 146 -7.93 5.53 12.95
CA ASN A 146 -8.71 4.30 12.88
C ASN A 146 -8.13 3.30 11.89
N ARG A 147 -7.48 3.80 10.82
CA ARG A 147 -6.75 2.96 9.88
C ARG A 147 -5.50 3.65 9.35
N MET A 148 -4.44 2.87 9.24
CA MET A 148 -3.19 3.30 8.60
C MET A 148 -2.59 2.10 7.88
N ASP A 149 -2.48 2.22 6.55
CA ASP A 149 -1.85 1.21 5.72
C ASP A 149 -0.48 1.74 5.30
N MET A 150 0.57 0.99 5.64
CA MET A 150 1.95 1.34 5.31
C MET A 150 2.49 0.36 4.27
N ALA A 151 3.08 0.87 3.20
CA ALA A 151 3.55 0.07 2.09
C ALA A 151 5.01 0.34 1.74
N VAL A 152 5.68 -0.68 1.22
CA VAL A 152 7.04 -0.64 0.69
C VAL A 152 7.03 -1.29 -0.68
N ASP A 153 7.57 -0.60 -1.67
CA ASP A 153 7.69 -1.10 -3.04
C ASP A 153 9.11 -1.61 -3.30
N ILE A 154 9.19 -2.77 -3.94
CA ILE A 154 10.43 -3.41 -4.36
C ILE A 154 10.42 -3.46 -5.89
N VAL A 155 11.27 -2.65 -6.51
CA VAL A 155 11.37 -2.49 -7.97
C VAL A 155 12.35 -3.51 -8.54
N ASN A 156 12.09 -3.95 -9.77
CA ASN A 156 12.82 -5.03 -10.46
C ASN A 156 12.69 -6.39 -9.76
N CYS A 157 11.69 -6.54 -8.89
CA CYS A 157 11.41 -7.78 -8.17
C CYS A 157 10.15 -8.42 -8.73
N ARG A 158 10.19 -9.73 -8.96
CA ARG A 158 9.05 -10.49 -9.45
C ARG A 158 8.51 -11.42 -8.38
N LEU A 159 7.21 -11.36 -8.13
CA LEU A 159 6.56 -12.21 -7.13
C LEU A 159 6.63 -13.71 -7.46
N ASP A 160 6.80 -14.06 -8.74
CA ASP A 160 6.93 -15.45 -9.17
C ASP A 160 8.33 -16.05 -8.95
N GLN A 161 9.32 -15.21 -8.63
CA GLN A 161 10.68 -15.58 -8.25
C GLN A 161 10.99 -15.27 -6.78
N LEU A 162 10.01 -14.76 -6.03
CA LEU A 162 10.16 -14.37 -4.64
C LEU A 162 9.42 -15.34 -3.73
N LEU A 163 10.14 -16.00 -2.84
CA LEU A 163 9.57 -16.72 -1.72
C LEU A 163 9.28 -15.73 -0.59
N VAL A 164 8.07 -15.84 -0.05
CA VAL A 164 7.58 -14.95 1.00
C VAL A 164 7.14 -15.79 2.19
N HIS A 165 7.78 -15.56 3.32
CA HIS A 165 7.38 -16.13 4.60
C HIS A 165 7.06 -15.00 5.59
N TYR A 166 6.13 -15.29 6.50
CA TYR A 166 5.72 -14.35 7.53
C TYR A 166 5.81 -15.01 8.90
N LYS A 167 6.64 -14.45 9.78
CA LYS A 167 6.83 -14.91 11.15
C LYS A 167 5.76 -14.31 12.06
N GLY A 168 4.75 -15.10 12.42
CA GLY A 168 3.66 -14.70 13.32
C GLY A 168 3.10 -15.87 14.15
N VAL A 169 2.26 -15.56 15.14
CA VAL A 169 1.68 -16.53 16.11
C VAL A 169 0.85 -17.62 15.43
N HIS A 170 0.36 -17.37 14.23
CA HIS A 170 -0.29 -18.38 13.39
C HIS A 170 0.73 -18.82 12.31
N GLU A 171 1.42 -19.93 12.53
CA GLU A 171 2.47 -20.45 11.63
C GLU A 171 1.95 -20.95 10.25
N LEU A 172 0.65 -20.77 9.97
CA LEU A 172 -0.01 -21.11 8.70
C LEU A 172 -0.69 -19.86 8.15
N THR A 173 0.06 -19.00 7.45
CA THR A 173 -0.30 -17.57 7.37
C THR A 173 -0.54 -17.04 5.97
N VAL A 174 -0.96 -17.86 4.99
CA VAL A 174 -1.59 -17.31 3.76
C VAL A 174 -3.07 -17.65 3.78
N PHE A 175 -3.92 -16.73 4.24
CA PHE A 175 -5.36 -16.99 4.32
C PHE A 175 -6.07 -16.73 2.98
N SER A 176 -5.42 -16.05 2.03
CA SER A 176 -5.94 -15.92 0.67
C SER A 176 -4.82 -15.69 -0.34
N LYS A 177 -5.01 -16.30 -1.52
CA LYS A 177 -4.18 -16.13 -2.70
C LYS A 177 -5.08 -15.69 -3.86
N ARG A 178 -4.65 -14.69 -4.61
CA ARG A 178 -5.26 -14.38 -5.91
C ARG A 178 -4.35 -14.94 -7.00
N PHE A 179 -4.91 -15.73 -7.91
CA PHE A 179 -4.21 -16.22 -9.08
C PHE A 179 -4.79 -15.63 -10.36
N CYS A 180 -3.92 -15.31 -11.31
CA CYS A 180 -4.31 -15.05 -12.70
C CYS A 180 -3.41 -15.89 -13.61
N LYS A 181 -4.01 -16.64 -14.55
CA LYS A 181 -3.27 -17.54 -15.47
C LYS A 181 -2.24 -18.42 -14.74
N SER A 182 -2.66 -19.02 -13.62
CA SER A 182 -1.83 -19.90 -12.77
C SER A 182 -0.65 -19.22 -12.05
N GLN A 183 -0.55 -17.89 -12.06
CA GLN A 183 0.46 -17.15 -11.31
C GLN A 183 -0.16 -16.45 -10.10
N ALA A 184 0.52 -16.54 -8.96
CA ALA A 184 0.12 -15.79 -7.78
C ALA A 184 0.32 -14.29 -8.01
N GLU A 185 -0.73 -13.50 -7.76
CA GLU A 185 -0.72 -12.04 -7.84
C GLU A 185 -0.70 -11.39 -6.47
N THR A 186 -1.22 -12.08 -5.45
CA THR A 186 -1.35 -11.54 -4.09
C THR A 186 -1.31 -12.68 -3.08
N PHE A 187 -0.54 -12.49 -2.02
CA PHE A 187 -0.56 -13.25 -0.78
C PHE A 187 -1.07 -12.35 0.33
N ASN A 188 -2.08 -12.78 1.09
CA ASN A 188 -2.48 -12.08 2.32
C ASN A 188 -2.15 -12.92 3.54
N PHE A 189 -1.50 -12.26 4.51
CA PHE A 189 -1.06 -12.84 5.77
C PHE A 189 -1.84 -12.32 6.96
N GLY A 190 -1.88 -13.15 8.01
CA GLY A 190 -2.60 -12.89 9.26
C GLY A 190 -4.00 -13.52 9.29
N SER A 191 -4.91 -12.90 10.03
CA SER A 191 -6.31 -13.33 10.16
C SER A 191 -7.25 -12.28 9.58
N VAL A 192 -8.36 -12.73 8.99
CA VAL A 192 -9.44 -11.86 8.49
C VAL A 192 -9.99 -10.97 9.62
N SER A 193 -10.06 -11.46 10.86
CA SER A 193 -10.61 -10.69 11.99
C SER A 193 -9.59 -9.76 12.66
N SER A 194 -8.29 -9.96 12.40
CA SER A 194 -7.18 -9.25 13.04
C SER A 194 -7.23 -7.74 12.82
N PRO A 195 -6.79 -6.92 13.80
CA PRO A 195 -6.63 -5.48 13.63
C PRO A 195 -5.61 -5.10 12.55
N TYR A 196 -4.69 -6.00 12.23
CA TYR A 196 -3.70 -5.85 11.17
C TYR A 196 -3.83 -6.97 10.16
N ARG A 197 -3.71 -6.62 8.88
CA ARG A 197 -3.55 -7.58 7.80
C ARG A 197 -2.34 -7.22 6.98
N GLU A 198 -1.64 -8.23 6.52
CA GLU A 198 -0.41 -8.07 5.78
C GLU A 198 -0.62 -8.59 4.36
N ALA A 199 -0.03 -7.94 3.36
CA ALA A 199 -0.20 -8.34 1.97
C ALA A 199 1.11 -8.19 1.20
N VAL A 200 1.36 -9.13 0.28
CA VAL A 200 2.45 -9.05 -0.70
C VAL A 200 1.87 -9.31 -2.07
N TYR A 201 2.04 -8.39 -3.02
CA TYR A 201 1.38 -8.49 -4.31
C TYR A 201 2.14 -7.81 -5.46
N LYS A 202 1.76 -8.17 -6.68
CA LYS A 202 2.24 -7.56 -7.93
C LYS A 202 1.63 -6.17 -8.11
N LYS A 203 2.40 -5.12 -7.78
CA LYS A 203 1.95 -3.73 -7.83
C LYS A 203 1.92 -3.20 -9.26
N ASP A 204 2.82 -3.65 -10.12
CA ASP A 204 2.82 -3.40 -11.56
C ASP A 204 1.50 -3.81 -12.23
N VAL A 205 0.97 -4.99 -11.88
CA VAL A 205 -0.34 -5.47 -12.36
C VAL A 205 -1.46 -4.57 -11.85
N GLN A 206 -1.43 -4.18 -10.57
CA GLN A 206 -2.43 -3.25 -10.02
C GLN A 206 -2.39 -1.89 -10.72
N LEU A 207 -1.19 -1.32 -10.94
CA LEU A 207 -1.01 -0.03 -11.63
C LEU A 207 -1.52 -0.09 -13.07
N THR A 208 -1.24 -1.18 -13.77
CA THR A 208 -1.77 -1.40 -15.13
C THR A 208 -3.30 -1.48 -15.12
N HIS A 209 -3.88 -2.18 -14.15
CA HIS A 209 -5.34 -2.27 -14.02
C HIS A 209 -5.98 -0.91 -13.70
N GLU A 210 -5.40 -0.14 -12.77
CA GLU A 210 -5.84 1.22 -12.44
C GLU A 210 -5.82 2.13 -13.69
N ALA A 211 -4.75 2.10 -14.48
CA ALA A 211 -4.64 2.87 -15.72
C ALA A 211 -5.66 2.45 -16.80
N VAL A 212 -5.98 1.15 -16.89
CA VAL A 212 -7.05 0.65 -17.78
C VAL A 212 -8.41 1.16 -17.32
N GLU A 213 -8.72 1.10 -16.02
CA GLU A 213 -9.98 1.62 -15.50
C GLU A 213 -10.14 3.12 -15.76
N GLU A 214 -9.06 3.89 -15.59
CA GLU A 214 -9.06 5.32 -15.85
C GLU A 214 -9.31 5.62 -17.33
N LEU A 215 -8.65 4.89 -18.23
CA LEU A 215 -8.89 4.99 -19.67
C LEU A 215 -10.34 4.63 -20.05
N ILE A 216 -10.94 3.61 -19.42
CA ILE A 216 -12.35 3.24 -19.67
C ILE A 216 -13.30 4.33 -19.19
N LYS A 217 -13.07 4.89 -18.00
CA LYS A 217 -13.96 5.89 -17.40
C LYS A 217 -13.87 7.25 -18.08
N ASN A 218 -12.66 7.67 -18.44
CA ASN A 218 -12.40 9.04 -18.90
C ASN A 218 -12.02 9.13 -20.38
N GLY A 219 -11.56 8.04 -21.01
CA GLY A 219 -10.92 8.11 -22.33
C GLY A 219 -11.81 8.54 -23.50
N ALA A 220 -13.14 8.47 -23.37
CA ALA A 220 -14.06 9.01 -24.37
C ALA A 220 -14.30 10.53 -24.22
N ALA A 221 -14.13 11.06 -23.01
CA ALA A 221 -14.40 12.47 -22.68
C ALA A 221 -13.12 13.30 -22.47
N ASP A 222 -11.95 12.65 -22.40
CA ASP A 222 -10.67 13.31 -22.11
C ASP A 222 -10.02 13.87 -23.40
N PRO A 223 -9.83 15.20 -23.51
CA PRO A 223 -9.15 15.82 -24.65
C PRO A 223 -7.68 15.39 -24.78
N LEU A 224 -7.11 14.77 -23.74
CA LEU A 224 -5.74 14.26 -23.68
C LEU A 224 -5.71 12.72 -23.63
N ARG A 225 -6.57 12.06 -24.39
CA ARG A 225 -6.59 10.58 -24.55
C ARG A 225 -5.20 9.99 -24.84
N GLU A 226 -4.35 10.70 -25.60
CA GLU A 226 -2.96 10.30 -25.82
C GLU A 226 -2.13 10.19 -24.54
N ASN A 227 -2.34 11.07 -23.56
CA ASN A 227 -1.66 11.00 -22.26
C ASN A 227 -2.11 9.78 -21.46
N LEU A 228 -3.41 9.46 -21.46
CA LEU A 228 -3.92 8.25 -20.81
C LEU A 228 -3.34 6.98 -21.46
N ILE A 229 -3.21 6.96 -22.79
CA ILE A 229 -2.57 5.85 -23.52
C ILE A 229 -1.06 5.77 -23.18
N ARG A 230 -0.36 6.91 -23.08
CA ARG A 230 1.05 6.95 -22.66
C ARG A 230 1.22 6.43 -21.24
N GLN A 231 0.36 6.80 -20.30
CA GLN A 231 0.37 6.31 -18.92
C GLN A 231 0.14 4.79 -18.87
N LEU A 232 -0.83 4.27 -19.63
CA LEU A 232 -1.07 2.83 -19.74
C LEU A 232 0.16 2.10 -20.30
N ASN A 233 0.77 2.64 -21.35
CA ASN A 233 1.97 2.05 -21.94
C ASN A 233 3.16 2.09 -20.98
N ALA A 234 3.32 3.18 -20.22
CA ALA A 234 4.34 3.29 -19.18
C ALA A 234 4.10 2.27 -18.05
N ALA A 235 2.86 2.07 -17.62
CA ALA A 235 2.52 1.05 -16.63
C ALA A 235 2.80 -0.37 -17.13
N LYS A 236 2.44 -0.68 -18.39
CA LYS A 236 2.67 -2.00 -19.01
C LYS A 236 4.14 -2.32 -19.25
N LYS A 237 4.93 -1.32 -19.64
CA LYS A 237 6.37 -1.46 -19.94
C LYS A 237 7.25 -1.18 -18.73
N GLY A 238 6.65 -0.82 -17.59
CA GLY A 238 7.36 -0.53 -16.36
C GLY A 238 8.08 -1.77 -15.81
N PRO A 239 9.08 -1.57 -14.94
CA PRO A 239 9.73 -2.68 -14.27
C PRO A 239 8.72 -3.45 -13.42
N PRO A 240 8.94 -4.76 -13.16
CA PRO A 240 8.11 -5.50 -12.22
C PRO A 240 8.25 -4.90 -10.81
N ILE A 241 7.14 -4.79 -10.09
CA ILE A 241 7.10 -4.20 -8.74
C ILE A 241 6.35 -5.13 -7.80
N VAL A 242 7.00 -5.56 -6.74
CA VAL A 242 6.34 -6.22 -5.61
C VAL A 242 6.09 -5.20 -4.52
N ARG A 243 4.85 -5.12 -4.02
CA ARG A 243 4.51 -4.30 -2.86
C ARG A 243 4.29 -5.17 -1.64
N ILE A 244 4.93 -4.80 -0.54
CA ILE A 244 4.66 -5.33 0.80
C ILE A 244 3.86 -4.26 1.56
N GLU A 245 2.67 -4.62 2.04
CA GLU A 245 1.73 -3.71 2.69
C GLU A 245 1.28 -4.24 4.06
N ILE A 246 1.39 -3.39 5.08
CA ILE A 246 0.86 -3.64 6.42
C ILE A 246 -0.37 -2.76 6.61
N ARG A 247 -1.55 -3.37 6.63
CA ARG A 247 -2.85 -2.72 6.75
C ARG A 247 -3.34 -2.70 8.18
N GLY A 248 -3.23 -1.57 8.87
CA GLY A 248 -3.77 -1.37 10.21
C GLY A 248 -5.27 -1.11 10.18
N MET A 249 -6.09 -2.14 9.95
CA MET A 249 -7.53 -2.04 9.70
C MET A 249 -8.38 -1.59 10.89
N LYS A 250 -7.98 -1.94 12.12
CA LYS A 250 -8.74 -1.63 13.35
C LYS A 250 -7.82 -1.08 14.43
N MET A 251 -7.21 0.07 14.17
CA MET A 251 -6.30 0.68 15.13
C MET A 251 -6.99 1.17 16.41
N GLY A 252 -8.33 1.16 16.49
CA GLY A 252 -9.06 1.41 17.74
C GLY A 252 -9.10 2.88 18.16
N GLY A 253 -8.59 3.79 17.32
CA GLY A 253 -8.51 5.22 17.60
C GLY A 253 -7.21 5.60 18.32
N VAL A 254 -6.06 5.21 17.77
CA VAL A 254 -4.75 5.59 18.34
C VAL A 254 -4.50 7.08 18.11
N ASN A 255 -4.13 7.82 19.16
CA ASN A 255 -3.72 9.21 19.02
C ASN A 255 -2.42 9.33 18.22
N VAL A 256 -2.25 10.43 17.49
CA VAL A 256 -1.08 10.68 16.63
C VAL A 256 0.25 10.56 17.39
N HIS A 257 0.33 11.05 18.63
CA HIS A 257 1.55 10.96 19.46
C HIS A 257 1.92 9.52 19.84
N ALA A 258 0.95 8.62 19.96
CA ALA A 258 1.13 7.24 20.39
C ALA A 258 1.59 6.30 19.24
N LEU A 259 1.64 6.78 17.99
CA LEU A 259 2.13 6.00 16.84
C LEU A 259 3.58 5.51 16.98
N LYS A 260 4.37 6.13 17.87
CA LYS A 260 5.76 5.75 18.13
C LYS A 260 5.91 4.39 18.80
N GLY A 261 4.87 3.88 19.49
CA GLY A 261 4.98 2.71 20.37
C GLY A 261 4.48 1.37 19.78
N GLY A 262 3.46 1.37 18.92
CA GLY A 262 2.58 0.20 18.79
C GLY A 262 2.96 -0.94 17.84
N SER A 263 3.93 -0.80 16.93
CA SER A 263 4.18 -1.87 15.92
C SER A 263 5.50 -1.74 15.15
N LYS A 264 6.60 -1.43 15.83
CA LYS A 264 7.90 -1.12 15.20
C LYS A 264 8.43 -2.25 14.30
N LYS A 265 8.10 -3.51 14.59
CA LYS A 265 8.72 -4.70 13.99
C LYS A 265 7.83 -5.46 13.00
N ARG A 266 6.79 -4.85 12.42
CA ARG A 266 5.87 -5.58 11.54
C ARG A 266 6.48 -5.94 10.19
N PHE A 267 7.31 -5.07 9.61
CA PHE A 267 8.06 -5.42 8.38
C PHE A 267 9.12 -6.49 8.65
N GLU A 268 9.72 -6.49 9.85
CA GLU A 268 10.72 -7.50 10.28
C GLU A 268 10.14 -8.92 10.37
N ARG A 269 8.82 -9.08 10.29
CA ARG A 269 8.18 -10.40 10.23
C ARG A 269 8.24 -11.03 8.86
N PHE A 270 8.49 -10.25 7.80
CA PHE A 270 8.64 -10.81 6.46
C PHE A 270 10.06 -11.32 6.27
N LEU A 271 10.16 -12.62 6.02
CA LEU A 271 11.37 -13.26 5.53
C LEU A 271 11.19 -13.49 4.03
N LEU A 272 12.13 -12.95 3.25
CA LEU A 272 12.12 -13.05 1.81
C LEU A 272 13.28 -13.94 1.37
N ALA A 273 13.10 -14.69 0.30
CA ALA A 273 14.19 -15.36 -0.40
C ALA A 273 14.01 -15.18 -1.91
N ASP A 274 15.09 -14.79 -2.57
CA ASP A 274 15.13 -14.50 -4.00
C ASP A 274 15.60 -15.74 -4.76
N LEU A 275 14.73 -16.36 -5.53
CA LEU A 275 15.10 -17.54 -6.32
C LEU A 275 15.90 -17.20 -7.57
N SER A 276 15.88 -15.93 -8.00
CA SER A 276 16.67 -15.51 -9.15
C SER A 276 18.17 -15.57 -8.86
N SER A 277 18.58 -15.46 -7.58
CA SER A 277 19.98 -15.55 -7.17
C SER A 277 20.52 -16.98 -7.12
N LEU A 278 19.67 -18.00 -7.30
CA LEU A 278 20.09 -19.41 -7.29
C LEU A 278 20.52 -19.86 -8.68
N SER A 279 21.66 -19.40 -9.18
CA SER A 279 22.16 -19.81 -10.50
C SER A 279 22.48 -21.31 -10.61
N GLU A 280 22.76 -21.97 -9.49
CA GLU A 280 23.16 -23.38 -9.41
C GLU A 280 21.99 -24.37 -9.48
N VAL A 281 20.75 -23.88 -9.35
CA VAL A 281 19.53 -24.71 -9.32
C VAL A 281 18.83 -24.63 -10.66
N SER A 282 18.37 -25.75 -11.19
CA SER A 282 17.62 -25.78 -12.46
C SER A 282 16.31 -24.99 -12.36
N ASP A 283 15.85 -24.41 -13.47
CA ASP A 283 14.57 -23.70 -13.50
C ASP A 283 13.38 -24.60 -13.16
N PHE A 284 13.46 -25.89 -13.52
CA PHE A 284 12.46 -26.89 -13.14
C PHE A 284 12.39 -27.09 -11.63
N THR A 285 13.55 -27.23 -10.98
CA THR A 285 13.66 -27.38 -9.53
C THR A 285 13.14 -26.13 -8.81
N LYS A 286 13.49 -24.93 -9.29
CA LYS A 286 12.93 -23.67 -8.75
C LYS A 286 11.41 -23.61 -8.88
N ALA A 287 10.87 -23.96 -10.04
CA ALA A 287 9.44 -23.95 -10.30
C ALA A 287 8.69 -24.96 -9.40
N ASN A 288 9.22 -26.17 -9.25
CA ASN A 288 8.65 -27.19 -8.37
C ASN A 288 8.70 -26.77 -6.91
N PHE A 289 9.83 -26.24 -6.44
CA PHE A 289 9.96 -25.75 -5.08
C PHE A 289 9.02 -24.57 -4.79
N MET A 290 8.84 -23.66 -5.75
CA MET A 290 7.85 -22.58 -5.66
C MET A 290 6.42 -23.10 -5.59
N ALA A 291 6.07 -24.07 -6.43
CA ALA A 291 4.75 -24.69 -6.45
C ALA A 291 4.47 -25.37 -5.11
N LEU A 292 5.41 -26.17 -4.60
CA LEU A 292 5.31 -26.83 -3.30
C LEU A 292 5.20 -25.81 -2.15
N SER A 293 6.07 -24.80 -2.14
CA SER A 293 6.05 -23.71 -1.14
C SER A 293 4.73 -22.95 -1.14
N ARG A 294 4.11 -22.79 -2.30
CA ARG A 294 2.78 -22.20 -2.40
C ARG A 294 1.73 -23.15 -1.86
N GLU A 295 1.76 -24.42 -2.20
CA GLU A 295 0.72 -25.38 -1.80
C GLU A 295 0.71 -25.63 -0.30
N ILE A 296 1.84 -26.11 0.24
CA ILE A 296 1.93 -26.58 1.64
C ILE A 296 2.60 -25.54 2.57
N GLY A 297 3.02 -24.40 2.04
CA GLY A 297 3.76 -23.38 2.77
C GLY A 297 5.27 -23.62 2.76
N LEU A 298 6.04 -22.57 3.02
CA LEU A 298 7.50 -22.58 2.87
C LEU A 298 8.21 -23.55 3.84
N LYS A 299 7.86 -23.54 5.12
CA LYS A 299 8.50 -24.41 6.13
C LYS A 299 8.24 -25.90 5.84
N PRO A 300 7.00 -26.35 5.57
CA PRO A 300 6.75 -27.73 5.13
C PRO A 300 7.40 -28.08 3.78
N ALA A 301 7.46 -27.13 2.84
CA ALA A 301 8.12 -27.36 1.55
C ALA A 301 9.63 -27.59 1.70
N VAL A 302 10.30 -26.83 2.56
CA VAL A 302 11.73 -27.05 2.89
C VAL A 302 11.94 -28.42 3.53
N GLU A 303 11.05 -28.83 4.44
CA GLU A 303 11.13 -30.16 5.07
C GLU A 303 10.95 -31.28 4.05
N ALA A 304 9.92 -31.18 3.20
CA ALA A 304 9.68 -32.14 2.13
C ALA A 304 10.87 -32.21 1.14
N TYR A 305 11.50 -31.06 0.85
CA TYR A 305 12.67 -31.03 -0.03
C TYR A 305 13.91 -31.69 0.55
N LYS A 306 14.01 -31.92 1.87
CA LYS A 306 15.11 -32.71 2.46
C LYS A 306 15.14 -34.15 1.95
N ALA A 307 14.00 -34.68 1.52
CA ALA A 307 13.91 -36.00 0.90
C ALA A 307 14.31 -35.99 -0.59
N CYS A 308 14.59 -34.83 -1.20
CA CYS A 308 15.05 -34.75 -2.58
C CYS A 308 16.38 -35.52 -2.72
N PRO A 309 16.57 -36.40 -3.72
CA PRO A 309 17.78 -37.22 -3.84
C PRO A 309 19.06 -36.39 -4.04
N ASP A 310 18.94 -35.26 -4.73
CA ASP A 310 20.07 -34.39 -5.08
C ASP A 310 20.61 -33.63 -3.86
N ARG A 311 21.89 -33.85 -3.54
CA ARG A 311 22.55 -33.25 -2.38
C ARG A 311 22.80 -31.75 -2.55
N ASP A 312 23.13 -31.31 -3.76
CA ASP A 312 23.50 -29.94 -4.02
C ASP A 312 22.25 -29.06 -4.05
N GLU A 313 21.16 -29.53 -4.67
CA GLU A 313 19.86 -28.85 -4.62
C GLU A 313 19.33 -28.71 -3.19
N ARG A 314 19.45 -29.77 -2.36
CA ARG A 314 19.09 -29.71 -0.93
C ARG A 314 19.88 -28.64 -0.18
N LYS A 315 21.19 -28.56 -0.41
CA LYS A 315 22.09 -27.62 0.28
C LYS A 315 21.71 -26.18 -0.07
N VAL A 316 21.47 -25.91 -1.36
CA VAL A 316 21.11 -24.57 -1.85
C VAL A 316 19.74 -24.14 -1.31
N ILE A 317 18.74 -25.04 -1.34
CA ILE A 317 17.39 -24.72 -0.82
C ILE A 317 17.38 -24.50 0.69
N LYS A 318 18.19 -25.25 1.45
CA LYS A 318 18.36 -25.01 2.89
C LYS A 318 18.93 -23.62 3.17
N GLY A 319 19.94 -23.20 2.41
CA GLY A 319 20.60 -21.89 2.56
C GLY A 319 19.69 -20.69 2.27
N LEU A 320 18.64 -20.87 1.46
CA LEU A 320 17.71 -19.80 1.08
C LEU A 320 17.02 -19.11 2.26
N LEU A 321 16.71 -19.85 3.32
CA LEU A 321 16.02 -19.28 4.49
C LEU A 321 16.98 -18.73 5.53
N GLU A 322 18.23 -19.18 5.49
CA GLU A 322 19.27 -18.78 6.42
C GLU A 322 19.89 -17.44 6.02
N SER A 323 19.78 -17.05 4.74
CA SER A 323 20.34 -15.81 4.20
C SER A 323 19.26 -14.99 3.47
N PRO A 324 18.56 -14.05 4.14
CA PRO A 324 17.67 -13.12 3.46
C PRO A 324 18.46 -12.31 2.41
N PRO A 325 17.81 -11.89 1.30
CA PRO A 325 18.50 -11.16 0.25
C PRO A 325 19.03 -9.83 0.81
N ALA A 326 20.27 -9.49 0.42
CA ALA A 326 20.96 -8.29 0.92
C ALA A 326 20.19 -6.98 0.67
N TRP A 327 19.31 -6.95 -0.33
CA TRP A 327 18.46 -5.79 -0.63
C TRP A 327 17.27 -5.63 0.34
N TRP A 328 16.90 -6.66 1.12
CA TRP A 328 15.80 -6.61 2.08
C TRP A 328 16.31 -6.28 3.49
N ALA A 329 16.19 -5.01 3.87
CA ALA A 329 16.50 -4.51 5.21
C ALA A 329 15.24 -3.96 5.89
N PRO A 330 14.40 -4.81 6.52
CA PRO A 330 13.12 -4.41 7.08
C PRO A 330 13.22 -3.51 8.32
N GLU A 331 14.38 -3.47 8.97
CA GLU A 331 14.62 -2.77 10.22
C GLU A 331 14.34 -1.27 10.07
N GLY A 332 13.46 -0.75 10.93
CA GLY A 332 13.14 0.67 10.97
C GLY A 332 12.28 1.18 9.80
N LEU A 333 11.83 0.34 8.86
CA LEU A 333 10.89 0.75 7.80
C LEU A 333 9.60 1.36 8.39
N TRP A 334 9.09 0.79 9.49
CA TRP A 334 7.93 1.37 10.18
C TRP A 334 8.21 2.80 10.67
N VAL A 335 9.37 3.01 11.30
CA VAL A 335 9.77 4.32 11.84
C VAL A 335 9.95 5.34 10.70
N LYS A 336 10.55 4.93 9.58
CA LYS A 336 10.67 5.76 8.38
C LYS A 336 9.30 6.18 7.83
N GLY A 337 8.32 5.27 7.81
CA GLY A 337 6.95 5.59 7.39
C GLY A 337 6.25 6.59 8.32
N ILE A 338 6.41 6.45 9.64
CA ILE A 338 5.90 7.45 10.61
C ILE A 338 6.59 8.81 10.43
N LYS A 339 7.89 8.82 10.14
CA LYS A 339 8.63 10.06 9.82
C LYS A 339 8.07 10.72 8.55
N ALA A 340 7.77 9.95 7.51
CA ALA A 340 7.13 10.46 6.30
C ALA A 340 5.75 11.05 6.59
N LEU A 341 4.92 10.38 7.41
CA LEU A 341 3.64 10.93 7.85
C LEU A 341 3.81 12.27 8.59
N LYS A 342 4.80 12.38 9.49
CA LYS A 342 5.10 13.63 10.20
C LYS A 342 5.55 14.75 9.25
N GLN A 343 6.16 14.41 8.13
CA GLN A 343 6.62 15.37 7.11
C GLN A 343 5.53 15.73 6.09
N SER A 344 4.47 14.92 5.96
CA SER A 344 3.39 15.12 4.98
C SER A 344 2.55 16.38 5.18
N GLY A 345 2.62 17.01 6.36
CA GLY A 345 1.78 18.17 6.70
C GLY A 345 0.36 17.83 7.12
N ILE A 346 -0.10 16.57 7.00
CA ILE A 346 -1.47 16.12 7.38
C ILE A 346 -1.78 16.36 8.86
N PHE A 347 -0.77 16.22 9.71
CA PHE A 347 -0.85 16.57 11.13
C PHE A 347 0.24 17.58 11.46
N PRO A 348 -0.03 18.55 12.35
CA PRO A 348 1.01 19.47 12.80
C PRO A 348 2.11 18.69 13.54
N LYS A 349 3.37 19.15 13.43
CA LYS A 349 4.52 18.47 14.06
C LYS A 349 4.34 18.27 15.57
N SER A 350 3.60 19.16 16.23
CA SER A 350 3.26 19.12 17.65
C SER A 350 2.28 18.01 18.01
N ALA A 351 1.42 17.53 17.09
CA ALA A 351 0.51 16.40 17.35
C ALA A 351 1.25 15.07 17.58
N PHE A 352 2.54 14.98 17.20
CA PHE A 352 3.41 13.82 17.45
C PHE A 352 4.18 13.90 18.78
N LYS A 353 3.96 14.97 19.57
CA LYS A 353 4.50 15.11 20.92
C LYS A 353 3.37 14.79 21.89
N GLU A 354 3.70 14.02 22.93
CA GLU A 354 2.80 13.88 24.06
C GLU A 354 2.70 15.25 24.74
N LYS A 355 1.49 15.75 24.91
CA LYS A 355 1.27 16.92 25.76
C LYS A 355 1.29 16.40 27.19
N HIS A 356 2.32 16.73 27.96
CA HIS A 356 2.25 16.61 29.41
C HIS A 356 1.34 17.74 29.93
N GLY A 357 0.22 17.40 30.57
CA GLY A 357 -0.71 18.32 31.25
C GLY A 357 -1.79 18.94 30.34
N HIS A 358 -3.02 19.19 30.81
CA HIS A 358 -3.46 19.46 32.18
C HIS A 358 -4.49 18.46 32.72
#